data_AF-A0A1V6TU68-F1
#
_entry.id   AF-A0A1V6TU68-F1
#
_cell.length_a   1.000
_cell.length_b   1.000
_cell.length_c   1.000
_cell.angle_alpha   90.00
_cell.angle_beta   90.00
_cell.angle_gamma   90.00
#
_symmetry.space_group_name_H-M   'P 1'
#
loop_
_entity.id
_entity.type
_entity.pdbx_description
1 polymer ?
#
loop_
_entity_poly.entity_id
_entity_poly.type
_entity_poly.pdbx_seq_one_letter_code
_entity_poly.pdbx_strand_id
1 'polypeptide(L)'
;MGTLSSTSSYHPVTRSDFDNPEVLYAINPHPEFGYFHGPIPDLNPGWKPQWYSDARASGTLNPSKSITSSDILYEIQFGNAPVNRMSQLAKACSTICDIIVGANGQMCGHVFSLRSSMRLHLRMKHTGAVFPPSPGKTSRLQFQAAENALKRWVLFGEWRRALYLNEPGRGIGLIEEYCDALEAIANEDPVFAIRFGTRFHRDVVHARRRNEVFELEYRPEMGLQQNYPDTHFHGSVTATPEAGGSWQANFINYSPIQDTSMNLVRSCPVTPVKARFPSKSPSKTSPRKRKVLDSPLKGQATKKIAPKSMFRLSDDAERYLASVLAGGPIDSWNMLDPCHAVDELDLQGVVDGD
;
A
#
# COMPACT_ATOMS: atom_id res chain seq x y z
N MET A 1 -30.77 -14.78 20.53
CA MET A 1 -30.46 -14.56 19.09
C MET A 1 -31.16 -13.27 18.70
N GLY A 2 -30.43 -12.15 18.66
CA GLY A 2 -30.98 -10.85 18.25
C GLY A 2 -30.50 -10.55 16.84
N THR A 3 -31.39 -10.68 15.85
CA THR A 3 -31.16 -10.21 14.49
C THR A 3 -31.23 -8.70 14.49
N LEU A 4 -30.06 -8.05 14.44
CA LEU A 4 -29.96 -6.64 14.08
C LEU A 4 -30.37 -6.52 12.62
N SER A 5 -31.64 -6.21 12.40
CA SER A 5 -32.16 -5.80 11.11
C SER A 5 -31.55 -4.43 10.80
N SER A 6 -30.45 -4.44 10.05
CA SER A 6 -29.85 -3.24 9.49
C SER A 6 -30.78 -2.74 8.39
N THR A 7 -31.81 -1.98 8.76
CA THR A 7 -32.54 -1.13 7.83
C THR A 7 -31.55 -0.08 7.34
N SER A 8 -30.79 -0.42 6.31
CA SER A 8 -30.04 0.52 5.50
C SER A 8 -31.08 1.48 4.95
N SER A 9 -31.22 2.65 5.58
CA SER A 9 -31.92 3.78 4.98
C SER A 9 -31.14 4.09 3.72
N TYR A 10 -31.58 3.53 2.60
CA TYR A 10 -31.01 3.78 1.30
C TYR A 10 -31.25 5.26 1.02
N HIS A 11 -30.26 6.08 1.35
CA HIS A 11 -30.27 7.47 0.94
C HIS A 11 -29.99 7.45 -0.56
N PRO A 12 -30.97 7.82 -1.40
CA PRO A 12 -30.74 7.85 -2.84
C PRO A 12 -29.60 8.81 -3.11
N VAL A 13 -28.59 8.35 -3.88
CA VAL A 13 -27.46 9.19 -4.28
C VAL A 13 -27.97 10.23 -5.29
N THR A 14 -27.69 11.49 -5.03
CA THR A 14 -28.21 12.65 -5.77
C THR A 14 -27.09 13.45 -6.45
N ARG A 15 -27.44 14.42 -7.28
CA ARG A 15 -26.47 15.36 -7.89
C ARG A 15 -25.58 16.05 -6.84
N SER A 16 -26.14 16.46 -5.70
CA SER A 16 -25.37 17.14 -4.63
C SER A 16 -24.29 16.25 -4.01
N ASP A 17 -24.43 14.93 -4.09
CA ASP A 17 -23.42 14.00 -3.60
C ASP A 17 -22.15 13.97 -4.46
N PHE A 18 -22.20 14.51 -5.68
CA PHE A 18 -21.10 14.54 -6.64
C PHE A 18 -20.62 15.97 -6.99
N ASP A 19 -21.56 16.90 -7.20
CA ASP A 19 -21.26 18.29 -7.60
C ASP A 19 -21.02 19.16 -6.36
N ASN A 20 -20.03 18.77 -5.55
CA ASN A 20 -19.61 19.52 -4.36
C ASN A 20 -18.07 19.59 -4.26
N PRO A 21 -17.50 20.60 -3.57
CA PRO A 21 -16.05 20.76 -3.48
C PRO A 21 -15.31 19.55 -2.89
N GLU A 22 -15.90 18.84 -1.93
CA GLU A 22 -15.23 17.71 -1.29
C GLU A 22 -14.97 16.55 -2.26
N VAL A 23 -15.88 16.34 -3.23
CA VAL A 23 -15.73 15.33 -4.28
C VAL A 23 -14.91 15.88 -5.44
N LEU A 24 -15.22 17.08 -5.94
CA LEU A 24 -14.54 17.64 -7.11
C LEU A 24 -13.02 17.81 -6.90
N TYR A 25 -12.63 18.11 -5.66
CA TYR A 25 -11.23 18.29 -5.26
C TYR A 25 -10.70 17.14 -4.39
N ALA A 26 -11.38 15.98 -4.37
CA ALA A 26 -10.89 14.81 -3.65
C ALA A 26 -9.51 14.39 -4.18
N ILE A 27 -8.56 14.21 -3.27
CA ILE A 27 -7.16 13.88 -3.58
C ILE A 27 -6.91 12.37 -3.48
N ASN A 28 -6.17 11.84 -4.45
CA ASN A 28 -5.67 10.47 -4.45
C ASN A 28 -4.27 10.44 -5.10
N PRO A 29 -3.22 9.95 -4.40
CA PRO A 29 -3.23 9.42 -3.04
C PRO A 29 -3.55 10.49 -2.00
N HIS A 30 -4.22 10.08 -0.92
CA HIS A 30 -4.46 10.93 0.24
C HIS A 30 -3.20 11.05 1.09
N PRO A 31 -2.81 12.25 1.57
CA PRO A 31 -1.56 12.47 2.30
C PRO A 31 -1.47 11.65 3.59
N GLU A 32 -2.60 11.45 4.29
CA GLU A 32 -2.64 10.66 5.53
C GLU A 32 -2.94 9.17 5.31
N PHE A 33 -3.80 8.85 4.34
CA PHE A 33 -4.41 7.51 4.23
C PHE A 33 -3.82 6.68 3.09
N GLY A 34 -3.12 7.30 2.15
CA GLY A 34 -2.59 6.67 0.95
C GLY A 34 -3.63 6.53 -0.18
N TYR A 35 -3.46 5.51 -1.02
CA TYR A 35 -4.31 5.27 -2.18
C TYR A 35 -5.67 4.70 -1.79
N PHE A 36 -6.74 5.27 -2.35
CA PHE A 36 -8.11 4.75 -2.31
C PHE A 36 -8.46 3.95 -3.57
N HIS A 37 -7.84 4.31 -4.70
CA HIS A 37 -7.98 3.67 -6.00
C HIS A 37 -6.70 3.87 -6.83
N GLY A 38 -6.68 3.26 -8.01
CA GLY A 38 -5.57 3.29 -8.95
C GLY A 38 -5.31 4.60 -9.68
N PRO A 39 -4.14 4.69 -10.33
CA PRO A 39 -3.12 3.64 -10.41
C PRO A 39 -2.18 3.59 -9.19
N ILE A 40 -1.92 2.39 -8.67
CA ILE A 40 -1.05 2.17 -7.50
C ILE A 40 0.28 1.55 -7.97
N PRO A 41 1.43 2.21 -7.78
CA PRO A 41 2.70 1.69 -8.26
C PRO A 41 3.14 0.46 -7.45
N ASP A 42 3.64 -0.56 -8.17
CA ASP A 42 4.42 -1.66 -7.61
C ASP A 42 5.91 -1.34 -7.80
N LEU A 43 6.51 -0.67 -6.82
CA LEU A 43 7.92 -0.29 -6.87
C LEU A 43 8.85 -1.48 -6.54
N ASN A 44 8.30 -2.63 -6.15
CA ASN A 44 9.08 -3.81 -5.76
C ASN A 44 8.53 -5.07 -6.42
N PRO A 45 8.47 -5.10 -7.76
CA PRO A 45 7.87 -6.21 -8.48
C PRO A 45 8.63 -7.50 -8.15
N GLY A 46 7.87 -8.52 -7.75
CA GLY A 46 8.42 -9.84 -7.44
C GLY A 46 9.01 -10.00 -6.03
N TRP A 47 9.12 -8.94 -5.22
CA TRP A 47 9.57 -9.08 -3.83
C TRP A 47 8.64 -10.02 -3.04
N LYS A 48 9.24 -10.88 -2.20
CA LYS A 48 8.58 -11.83 -1.30
C LYS A 48 9.39 -11.95 -0.02
N PRO A 49 8.76 -12.29 1.13
CA PRO A 49 9.46 -12.74 2.31
C PRO A 49 10.46 -13.87 2.00
N GLN A 50 11.61 -13.85 2.69
CA GLN A 50 12.72 -14.76 2.44
C GLN A 50 12.29 -16.21 2.63
N TRP A 51 11.55 -16.51 3.70
CA TRP A 51 11.04 -17.86 3.95
C TRP A 51 10.17 -18.39 2.80
N TYR A 52 9.45 -17.51 2.11
CA TYR A 52 8.57 -17.89 1.00
C TYR A 52 9.42 -18.21 -0.23
N SER A 53 10.42 -17.37 -0.51
CA SER A 53 11.40 -17.57 -1.58
C SER A 53 12.17 -18.88 -1.38
N ASP A 54 12.67 -19.13 -0.17
CA ASP A 54 13.41 -20.35 0.18
C ASP A 54 12.56 -21.60 0.02
N ALA A 55 11.36 -21.61 0.61
CA ALA A 55 10.45 -22.76 0.51
C ALA A 55 10.04 -23.05 -0.94
N ARG A 56 9.88 -22.00 -1.76
CA ARG A 56 9.59 -22.14 -3.18
C ARG A 56 10.80 -22.73 -3.92
N ALA A 57 12.00 -22.25 -3.66
CA ALA A 57 13.24 -22.73 -4.28
C ALA A 57 13.54 -24.19 -3.92
N SER A 58 13.30 -24.60 -2.68
CA SER A 58 13.48 -25.99 -2.24
C SER A 58 12.33 -26.93 -2.59
N GLY A 59 11.25 -26.43 -3.20
CA GLY A 59 10.05 -27.23 -3.52
C GLY A 59 9.26 -27.70 -2.30
N THR A 60 9.47 -27.07 -1.13
CA THR A 60 8.78 -27.40 0.13
C THR A 60 7.62 -26.46 0.44
N LEU A 61 7.36 -25.50 -0.45
CA LEU A 61 6.26 -24.56 -0.30
C LEU A 61 4.93 -25.31 -0.21
N ASN A 62 4.31 -25.25 0.97
CA ASN A 62 2.94 -25.72 1.15
C ASN A 62 2.00 -24.82 0.34
N PRO A 63 1.26 -25.36 -0.67
CA PRO A 63 0.35 -24.56 -1.50
C PRO A 63 -0.75 -23.86 -0.71
N SER A 64 -1.09 -24.36 0.48
CA SER A 64 -2.08 -23.77 1.38
C SER A 64 -1.52 -22.67 2.27
N LYS A 65 -0.19 -22.54 2.41
CA LYS A 65 0.42 -21.50 3.22
C LYS A 65 0.41 -20.18 2.44
N SER A 66 -0.29 -19.19 2.98
CA SER A 66 -0.33 -17.84 2.44
C SER A 66 0.61 -16.91 3.21
N ILE A 67 1.09 -15.87 2.53
CA ILE A 67 1.84 -14.78 3.15
C ILE A 67 0.85 -13.96 3.99
N THR A 68 1.16 -13.82 5.27
CA THR A 68 0.39 -13.01 6.22
C THR A 68 0.94 -11.59 6.32
N SER A 69 0.17 -10.67 6.90
CA SER A 69 0.70 -9.32 7.17
C SER A 69 1.87 -9.35 8.15
N SER A 70 1.84 -10.27 9.13
CA SER A 70 2.91 -10.43 10.11
C SER A 70 4.21 -10.89 9.46
N ASP A 71 4.15 -11.78 8.46
CA ASP A 71 5.33 -12.20 7.71
C ASP A 71 6.02 -11.01 7.03
N ILE A 72 5.24 -10.13 6.40
CA ILE A 72 5.77 -8.93 5.73
C ILE A 72 6.38 -7.96 6.75
N LEU A 73 5.68 -7.70 7.86
CA LEU A 73 6.17 -6.80 8.90
C LEU A 73 7.43 -7.34 9.58
N TYR A 74 7.53 -8.66 9.76
CA TYR A 74 8.72 -9.32 10.29
C TYR A 74 9.92 -9.04 9.38
N GLU A 75 9.83 -9.32 8.08
CA GLU A 75 10.94 -9.08 7.15
C GLU A 75 11.41 -7.62 7.15
N ILE A 76 10.47 -6.67 7.21
CA ILE A 76 10.80 -5.24 7.28
C ILE A 76 11.55 -4.92 8.58
N GLN A 77 11.07 -5.42 9.71
CA GLN A 77 11.69 -5.18 11.02
C GLN A 77 13.12 -5.75 11.11
N PHE A 78 13.39 -6.86 10.42
CA PHE A 78 14.69 -7.53 10.42
C PHE A 78 15.62 -7.12 9.28
N GLY A 79 15.33 -6.00 8.59
CA GLY A 79 16.22 -5.44 7.57
C GLY A 79 16.12 -6.12 6.19
N ASN A 80 15.17 -7.04 6.00
CA ASN A 80 14.86 -7.67 4.72
C ASN A 80 13.72 -6.95 3.99
N ALA A 81 13.52 -5.66 4.29
CA ALA A 81 12.55 -4.82 3.60
C ALA A 81 12.84 -4.79 2.09
N PRO A 82 11.81 -4.62 1.24
CA PRO A 82 12.04 -4.34 -0.17
C PRO A 82 12.86 -3.04 -0.33
N VAL A 83 13.62 -2.96 -1.43
CA VAL A 83 14.53 -1.84 -1.72
C VAL A 83 13.79 -0.50 -1.76
N ASN A 84 12.64 -0.46 -2.45
CA ASN A 84 11.84 0.76 -2.55
C ASN A 84 10.74 0.77 -1.50
N ARG A 85 10.37 1.96 -1.05
CA ARG A 85 9.23 2.13 -0.13
C ARG A 85 7.95 1.61 -0.78
N MET A 86 7.23 0.77 -0.05
CA MET A 86 5.92 0.28 -0.49
C MET A 86 4.86 1.39 -0.47
N SER A 87 3.91 1.32 -1.38
CA SER A 87 2.78 2.23 -1.44
C SER A 87 1.87 2.06 -0.22
N GLN A 88 1.34 3.16 0.31
CA GLN A 88 0.33 3.09 1.37
C GLN A 88 -1.05 2.88 0.74
N LEU A 89 -1.71 1.76 1.06
CA LEU A 89 -3.09 1.51 0.65
C LEU A 89 -4.04 1.82 1.81
N ALA A 90 -5.07 2.63 1.55
CA ALA A 90 -6.09 2.93 2.52
C ALA A 90 -6.90 1.68 2.91
N LYS A 91 -7.44 1.66 4.14
CA LYS A 91 -8.25 0.53 4.62
C LYS A 91 -9.61 0.43 3.92
N ALA A 92 -10.17 1.59 3.60
CA ALA A 92 -11.30 1.75 2.70
C ALA A 92 -10.73 2.11 1.34
N CYS A 93 -10.82 1.20 0.39
CA CYS A 93 -10.39 1.40 -0.99
C CYS A 93 -11.40 0.71 -1.91
N SER A 94 -11.23 0.87 -3.22
CA SER A 94 -11.93 0.05 -4.22
C SER A 94 -11.74 -1.44 -3.89
N THR A 95 -12.67 -2.29 -4.31
CA THR A 95 -12.51 -3.75 -4.24
C THR A 95 -11.92 -4.32 -5.53
N ILE A 96 -11.21 -3.48 -6.28
CA ILE A 96 -10.53 -3.78 -7.52
C ILE A 96 -9.03 -3.69 -7.26
N CYS A 97 -8.25 -4.64 -7.76
CA CYS A 97 -6.80 -4.60 -7.60
C CYS A 97 -6.19 -3.58 -8.57
N ASP A 98 -5.93 -2.39 -8.06
CA ASP A 98 -5.42 -1.26 -8.84
C ASP A 98 -3.89 -1.18 -8.88
N ILE A 99 -3.19 -2.28 -8.58
CA ILE A 99 -1.73 -2.36 -8.65
C ILE A 99 -1.27 -2.39 -10.11
N ILE A 100 -0.34 -1.52 -10.49
CA ILE A 100 0.33 -1.55 -11.80
C ILE A 100 1.15 -2.84 -11.91
N VAL A 101 0.91 -3.61 -12.98
CA VAL A 101 1.59 -4.90 -13.27
C VAL A 101 2.42 -4.88 -14.55
N GLY A 102 2.31 -3.84 -15.37
CA GLY A 102 3.00 -3.71 -16.65
C GLY A 102 3.62 -2.33 -16.84
N ALA A 103 4.64 -2.25 -17.71
CA ALA A 103 5.38 -1.01 -17.99
C ALA A 103 4.52 0.09 -18.63
N ASN A 104 3.39 -0.27 -19.25
CA ASN A 104 2.43 0.65 -19.87
C ASN A 104 1.40 1.23 -18.87
N GLY A 105 1.60 1.05 -17.57
CA GLY A 105 0.63 1.49 -16.55
C GLY A 105 -0.61 0.60 -16.45
N GLN A 106 -0.61 -0.59 -17.08
CA GLN A 106 -1.70 -1.55 -16.93
C GLN A 106 -1.79 -2.05 -15.49
N MET A 107 -2.99 -2.00 -14.92
CA MET A 107 -3.30 -2.44 -13.56
C MET A 107 -3.82 -3.87 -13.52
N CYS A 108 -3.74 -4.53 -12.37
CA CYS A 108 -4.14 -5.92 -12.20
C CYS A 108 -5.63 -6.15 -12.54
N GLY A 109 -6.55 -5.36 -11.99
CA GLY A 109 -7.98 -5.37 -12.30
C GLY A 109 -8.79 -6.52 -11.70
N HIS A 110 -8.18 -7.43 -10.92
CA HIS A 110 -8.93 -8.46 -10.22
C HIS A 110 -9.98 -7.85 -9.28
N VAL A 111 -11.21 -8.33 -9.38
CA VAL A 111 -12.36 -7.86 -8.60
C VAL A 111 -12.62 -8.79 -7.41
N PHE A 112 -12.95 -8.23 -6.26
CA PHE A 112 -13.24 -8.97 -5.04
C PHE A 112 -14.58 -8.55 -4.45
N SER A 113 -15.36 -9.52 -3.96
CA SER A 113 -16.56 -9.25 -3.17
C SER A 113 -16.23 -8.90 -1.71
N LEU A 114 -15.08 -9.36 -1.21
CA LEU A 114 -14.64 -9.18 0.17
C LEU A 114 -13.26 -8.53 0.24
N ARG A 115 -13.11 -7.53 1.12
CA ARG A 115 -11.82 -6.87 1.37
C ARG A 115 -10.75 -7.83 1.90
N SER A 116 -11.13 -8.86 2.65
CA SER A 116 -10.19 -9.89 3.13
C SER A 116 -9.55 -10.67 1.97
N SER A 117 -10.35 -11.04 0.96
CA SER A 117 -9.88 -11.71 -0.25
C SER A 117 -8.96 -10.83 -1.08
N MET A 118 -9.30 -9.55 -1.23
CA MET A 118 -8.44 -8.56 -1.90
C MET A 118 -7.10 -8.39 -1.17
N ARG A 119 -7.12 -8.26 0.16
CA ARG A 119 -5.88 -8.16 0.95
C ARG A 119 -5.01 -9.40 0.84
N LEU A 120 -5.63 -10.58 0.80
CA LEU A 120 -4.90 -11.83 0.54
C LEU A 120 -4.27 -11.83 -0.86
N HIS A 121 -5.02 -11.41 -1.88
CA HIS A 121 -4.50 -11.27 -3.25
C HIS A 121 -3.32 -10.31 -3.29
N LEU A 122 -3.41 -9.12 -2.69
CA LEU A 122 -2.30 -8.16 -2.60
C LEU A 122 -1.06 -8.80 -1.96
N ARG A 123 -1.19 -9.47 -0.81
CA ARG A 123 -0.06 -10.15 -0.17
C ARG A 123 0.51 -11.32 -0.98
N MET A 124 -0.28 -11.97 -1.82
CA MET A 124 0.17 -13.13 -2.59
C MET A 124 0.71 -12.78 -3.98
N LYS A 125 0.13 -11.79 -4.64
CA LYS A 125 0.43 -11.40 -6.02
C LYS A 125 1.25 -10.12 -6.11
N HIS A 126 1.08 -9.19 -5.17
CA HIS A 126 1.67 -7.85 -5.16
C HIS A 126 2.36 -7.56 -3.81
N THR A 127 3.13 -8.52 -3.31
CA THR A 127 3.60 -8.53 -1.92
C THR A 127 4.48 -7.33 -1.57
N GLY A 128 5.27 -6.84 -2.52
CA GLY A 128 6.11 -5.66 -2.37
C GLY A 128 5.46 -4.34 -2.82
N ALA A 129 4.22 -4.37 -3.31
CA ALA A 129 3.57 -3.18 -3.85
C ALA A 129 3.04 -2.28 -2.74
N VAL A 130 2.36 -2.87 -1.74
CA VAL A 130 1.62 -2.12 -0.72
C VAL A 130 2.00 -2.52 0.69
N PHE A 131 2.14 -1.52 1.56
CA PHE A 131 2.33 -1.75 2.98
C PHE A 131 1.06 -2.38 3.57
N PRO A 132 1.16 -3.44 4.39
CA PRO A 132 -0.01 -4.06 4.99
C PRO A 132 -0.83 -3.07 5.82
N PRO A 133 -2.14 -2.89 5.55
CA PRO A 133 -2.96 -1.97 6.33
C PRO A 133 -3.06 -2.43 7.79
N SER A 134 -3.03 -1.48 8.73
CA SER A 134 -3.11 -1.80 10.16
C SER A 134 -4.45 -2.48 10.53
N PRO A 135 -4.47 -3.40 11.52
CA PRO A 135 -5.65 -4.21 11.84
C PRO A 135 -6.81 -3.44 12.48
N GLY A 136 -6.62 -2.17 12.86
CA GLY A 136 -7.66 -1.36 13.49
C GLY A 136 -8.85 -1.04 12.58
N LYS A 137 -9.95 -0.57 13.18
CA LYS A 137 -11.13 -0.08 12.45
C LYS A 137 -10.76 1.08 11.52
N THR A 138 -11.46 1.19 10.40
CA THR A 138 -11.42 2.37 9.52
C THR A 138 -12.07 3.54 10.26
N SER A 139 -11.41 4.70 10.30
CA SER A 139 -12.01 5.90 10.90
C SER A 139 -13.12 6.44 10.00
N ARG A 140 -14.05 7.21 10.56
CA ARG A 140 -15.12 7.85 9.78
C ARG A 140 -14.54 8.80 8.72
N LEU A 141 -13.50 9.56 9.07
CA LEU A 141 -12.80 10.46 8.16
C LEU A 141 -12.17 9.72 6.97
N GLN A 142 -11.50 8.58 7.23
CA GLN A 142 -10.93 7.77 6.15
C GLN A 142 -12.02 7.21 5.23
N PHE A 143 -13.16 6.83 5.79
CA PHE A 143 -14.29 6.34 4.99
C PHE A 143 -14.87 7.44 4.10
N GLN A 144 -15.14 8.62 4.64
CA GLN A 144 -15.63 9.77 3.87
C GLN A 144 -14.63 10.19 2.77
N ALA A 145 -13.33 10.25 3.09
CA ALA A 145 -12.30 10.55 2.11
C ALA A 145 -12.24 9.49 0.98
N ALA A 146 -12.37 8.21 1.33
CA ALA A 146 -12.42 7.13 0.34
C ALA A 146 -13.64 7.21 -0.57
N GLU A 147 -14.83 7.50 -0.01
CA GLU A 147 -16.05 7.70 -0.80
C GLU A 147 -15.92 8.89 -1.74
N ASN A 148 -15.43 10.04 -1.24
CA ASN A 148 -15.25 11.24 -2.07
C ASN A 148 -14.24 11.00 -3.21
N ALA A 149 -13.13 10.31 -2.93
CA ALA A 149 -12.15 9.93 -3.96
C ALA A 149 -12.74 8.98 -5.00
N LEU A 150 -13.49 7.95 -4.59
CA LEU A 150 -14.14 7.02 -5.53
C LEU A 150 -15.23 7.72 -6.37
N LYS A 151 -16.07 8.56 -5.76
CA LYS A 151 -17.07 9.37 -6.48
C LYS A 151 -16.39 10.23 -7.54
N ARG A 152 -15.29 10.91 -7.19
CA ARG A 152 -14.50 11.70 -8.15
C ARG A 152 -13.96 10.84 -9.29
N TRP A 153 -13.37 9.69 -8.96
CA TRP A 153 -12.77 8.77 -9.92
C TRP A 153 -13.79 8.27 -10.96
N VAL A 154 -15.02 7.99 -10.53
CA VAL A 154 -16.13 7.62 -11.42
C VAL A 154 -16.64 8.84 -12.20
N LEU A 155 -16.88 9.96 -11.53
CA LEU A 155 -17.42 11.20 -12.11
C LEU A 155 -16.58 11.72 -13.29
N PHE A 156 -15.25 11.75 -13.14
CA PHE A 156 -14.34 12.19 -14.21
C PHE A 156 -14.00 11.09 -15.22
N GLY A 157 -14.64 9.93 -15.11
CA GLY A 157 -14.44 8.80 -16.01
C GLY A 157 -13.02 8.25 -16.02
N GLU A 158 -12.23 8.52 -14.98
CA GLU A 158 -10.88 7.97 -14.81
C GLU A 158 -10.97 6.46 -14.57
N TRP A 159 -11.93 6.02 -13.75
CA TRP A 159 -12.23 4.60 -13.52
C TRP A 159 -12.51 3.87 -14.82
N ARG A 160 -13.32 4.46 -15.72
CA ARG A 160 -13.75 3.77 -16.95
C ARG A 160 -12.68 3.77 -18.05
N ARG A 161 -11.72 4.70 -17.97
CA ARG A 161 -10.59 4.81 -18.91
C ARG A 161 -9.33 4.10 -18.41
N ALA A 162 -9.32 3.65 -17.15
CA ALA A 162 -8.21 2.90 -16.58
C ALA A 162 -7.89 1.63 -17.40
N LEU A 163 -6.61 1.32 -17.56
CA LEU A 163 -6.15 0.15 -18.29
C LEU A 163 -5.99 -1.04 -17.33
N TYR A 164 -6.86 -2.05 -17.43
CA TYR A 164 -6.76 -3.27 -16.61
C TYR A 164 -6.29 -4.47 -17.44
N LEU A 165 -5.51 -5.34 -16.80
CA LEU A 165 -5.15 -6.66 -17.31
C LEU A 165 -6.32 -7.63 -17.20
N ASN A 166 -6.99 -7.61 -16.06
CA ASN A 166 -8.21 -8.38 -15.82
C ASN A 166 -9.37 -7.40 -15.76
N GLU A 167 -10.15 -7.35 -16.82
CA GLU A 167 -11.14 -6.28 -16.97
C GLU A 167 -12.28 -6.43 -15.94
N PRO A 168 -12.56 -5.40 -15.10
CA PRO A 168 -13.52 -5.49 -14.02
C PRO A 168 -14.99 -5.41 -14.47
N GLY A 169 -15.24 -5.30 -15.78
CA GLY A 169 -16.58 -5.16 -16.34
C GLY A 169 -17.25 -3.86 -15.87
N ARG A 170 -18.53 -3.94 -15.50
CA ARG A 170 -19.31 -2.77 -14.99
C ARG A 170 -18.80 -2.23 -13.66
N GLY A 171 -17.90 -2.93 -12.96
CA GLY A 171 -17.52 -2.64 -11.58
C GLY A 171 -18.29 -3.51 -10.59
N ILE A 172 -18.07 -3.27 -9.30
CA ILE A 172 -18.80 -3.93 -8.20
C ILE A 172 -18.94 -2.96 -7.03
N GLY A 173 -20.02 -3.10 -6.26
CA GLY A 173 -20.24 -2.35 -5.03
C GLY A 173 -20.38 -0.85 -5.30
N LEU A 174 -19.64 -0.02 -4.55
CA LEU A 174 -19.78 1.44 -4.62
C LEU A 174 -19.49 2.01 -6.01
N ILE A 175 -18.59 1.41 -6.79
CA ILE A 175 -18.29 1.90 -8.15
C ILE A 175 -19.51 1.72 -9.05
N GLU A 176 -20.16 0.54 -8.99
CA GLU A 176 -21.36 0.25 -9.78
C GLU A 176 -22.52 1.16 -9.34
N GLU A 177 -22.74 1.29 -8.02
CA GLU A 177 -23.76 2.17 -7.45
C GLU A 177 -23.58 3.64 -7.88
N TYR A 178 -22.35 4.15 -7.83
CA TYR A 178 -22.07 5.52 -8.28
C TYR A 178 -22.22 5.68 -9.79
N CYS A 179 -21.85 4.69 -10.59
CA CYS A 179 -22.07 4.74 -12.03
C CYS A 179 -23.57 4.77 -12.37
N ASP A 180 -24.38 3.89 -11.77
CA ASP A 180 -25.83 3.84 -11.98
C ASP A 180 -26.47 5.18 -11.58
N ALA A 181 -26.08 5.75 -10.44
CA ALA A 181 -26.58 7.05 -9.99
C ALA A 181 -26.21 8.19 -10.94
N LEU A 182 -24.96 8.24 -11.40
CA LEU A 182 -24.47 9.28 -12.31
C LEU A 182 -25.14 9.21 -13.68
N GLU A 183 -25.40 8.02 -14.21
CA GLU A 183 -26.13 7.84 -15.46
C GLU A 183 -27.60 8.26 -15.31
N ALA A 184 -28.25 7.93 -14.19
CA ALA A 184 -29.59 8.42 -13.89
C ALA A 184 -29.64 9.95 -13.81
N ILE A 185 -28.71 10.57 -13.08
CA ILE A 185 -28.60 12.04 -12.98
C ILE A 185 -28.37 12.68 -14.35
N ALA A 186 -27.47 12.12 -15.17
CA ALA A 186 -27.20 12.65 -16.51
C ALA A 186 -28.41 12.52 -17.46
N ASN A 187 -29.24 11.50 -17.29
CA ASN A 187 -30.48 11.37 -18.07
C ASN A 187 -31.54 12.42 -17.69
N GLU A 188 -31.57 12.84 -16.43
CA GLU A 188 -32.53 13.82 -15.91
C GLU A 188 -32.06 15.28 -16.07
N ASP A 189 -30.74 15.51 -16.08
CA ASP A 189 -30.12 16.83 -16.07
C ASP A 189 -29.19 17.04 -17.27
N PRO A 190 -29.67 17.71 -18.35
CA PRO A 190 -28.87 17.98 -19.52
C PRO A 190 -27.61 18.83 -19.24
N VAL A 191 -27.64 19.72 -18.24
CA VAL A 191 -26.48 20.55 -17.89
C VAL A 191 -25.39 19.67 -17.26
N PHE A 192 -25.79 18.74 -16.40
CA PHE A 192 -24.89 17.73 -15.83
C PHE A 192 -24.30 16.82 -16.92
N ALA A 193 -25.14 16.32 -17.83
CA ALA A 193 -24.73 15.48 -18.94
C ALA A 193 -23.72 16.16 -19.87
N ILE A 194 -23.93 17.45 -20.19
CA ILE A 194 -22.99 18.24 -20.99
C ILE A 194 -21.63 18.36 -20.28
N ARG A 195 -21.64 18.52 -18.95
CA ARG A 195 -20.42 18.73 -18.16
C ARG A 195 -19.60 17.46 -17.95
N PHE A 196 -20.24 16.34 -17.64
CA PHE A 196 -19.55 15.11 -17.22
C PHE A 196 -19.73 13.92 -18.17
N GLY A 197 -20.64 14.02 -19.14
CA GLY A 197 -21.04 12.94 -20.03
C GLY A 197 -22.26 12.17 -19.52
N THR A 198 -22.70 11.21 -20.33
CA THR A 198 -23.91 10.39 -20.07
C THR A 198 -23.60 8.93 -19.75
N ARG A 199 -22.33 8.52 -19.83
CA ARG A 199 -21.92 7.12 -19.66
C ARG A 199 -20.79 7.04 -18.64
N PHE A 200 -21.02 6.35 -17.54
CA PHE A 200 -20.09 6.25 -16.42
C PHE A 200 -19.61 4.82 -16.20
N HIS A 201 -20.42 3.83 -16.58
CA HIS A 201 -19.98 2.46 -16.67
C HIS A 201 -18.88 2.28 -17.72
N ARG A 202 -18.03 1.30 -17.47
CA ARG A 202 -17.13 0.77 -18.49
C ARG A 202 -17.94 0.07 -19.58
N ASP A 203 -17.46 0.21 -20.80
CA ASP A 203 -17.95 -0.59 -21.90
C ASP A 203 -17.78 -2.06 -21.53
N VAL A 204 -18.85 -2.83 -21.71
CA VAL A 204 -18.73 -4.28 -21.61
C VAL A 204 -17.80 -4.65 -22.75
N VAL A 205 -16.52 -4.85 -22.44
CA VAL A 205 -15.59 -5.52 -23.34
C VAL A 205 -16.19 -6.91 -23.46
N HIS A 206 -17.01 -7.12 -24.50
CA HIS A 206 -17.44 -8.45 -24.90
C HIS A 206 -16.17 -9.26 -24.93
N ALA A 207 -16.03 -10.21 -24.01
CA ALA A 207 -14.79 -10.91 -23.74
C ALA A 207 -14.16 -11.27 -25.07
N ARG A 208 -13.21 -10.45 -25.55
CA ARG A 208 -12.58 -10.67 -26.83
C ARG A 208 -11.91 -12.01 -26.64
N ARG A 209 -12.30 -13.00 -27.46
CA ARG A 209 -11.72 -14.33 -27.42
C ARG A 209 -10.22 -14.15 -27.32
N ARG A 210 -9.62 -14.81 -26.34
CA ARG A 210 -8.24 -14.64 -25.84
C ARG A 210 -7.11 -14.85 -26.89
N ASN A 211 -7.42 -14.88 -28.20
CA ASN A 211 -6.55 -15.30 -29.29
C ASN A 211 -6.36 -14.27 -30.42
N GLU A 212 -6.94 -13.07 -30.37
CA GLU A 212 -6.62 -12.04 -31.36
C GLU A 212 -5.51 -11.13 -30.84
N VAL A 213 -4.29 -11.40 -31.29
CA VAL A 213 -3.13 -10.53 -31.19
C VAL A 213 -3.49 -9.22 -31.91
N PHE A 214 -3.88 -8.20 -31.16
CA PHE A 214 -3.98 -6.85 -31.70
C PHE A 214 -2.57 -6.26 -31.72
N GLU A 215 -1.97 -6.20 -32.91
CA GLU A 215 -1.00 -5.13 -33.20
C GLU A 215 -1.74 -3.81 -33.03
N LEU A 216 -1.57 -3.19 -31.87
CA LEU A 216 -2.03 -1.83 -31.62
C LEU A 216 -1.14 -0.91 -32.45
N GLU A 217 -1.62 -0.55 -33.63
CA GLU A 217 -1.12 0.60 -34.39
C GLU A 217 -1.16 1.83 -33.49
N TYR A 218 0.02 2.24 -33.03
CA TYR A 218 0.24 3.41 -32.22
C TYR A 218 -0.10 4.66 -33.05
N ARG A 219 -1.18 5.36 -32.70
CA ARG A 219 -1.45 6.73 -33.19
C ARG A 219 -0.90 7.74 -32.19
N PRO A 220 0.13 8.53 -32.56
CA PRO A 220 0.73 9.49 -31.63
C PRO A 220 0.13 10.88 -31.82
N GLU A 221 -1.11 11.16 -31.41
CA GLU A 221 -1.53 12.56 -31.23
C GLU A 221 -2.54 12.71 -30.10
N MET A 222 -2.08 13.36 -29.01
CA MET A 222 -2.78 14.28 -28.10
C MET A 222 -1.90 14.40 -26.85
N GLY A 223 -0.91 15.28 -26.93
CA GLY A 223 0.01 15.58 -25.85
C GLY A 223 -0.72 16.21 -24.66
N LEU A 224 -0.80 15.47 -23.56
CA LEU A 224 -0.93 16.04 -22.22
C LEU A 224 0.45 15.95 -21.57
N GLN A 225 1.19 17.06 -21.61
CA GLN A 225 2.39 17.26 -20.80
C GLN A 225 1.98 17.23 -19.32
N GLN A 226 2.19 16.09 -18.67
CA GLN A 226 2.36 16.06 -17.22
C GLN A 226 3.82 16.40 -16.93
N ASN A 227 4.05 17.65 -16.54
CA ASN A 227 5.33 18.11 -16.00
C ASN A 227 5.60 17.40 -14.67
N TYR A 228 6.45 16.38 -14.69
CA TYR A 228 7.23 16.03 -13.51
C TYR A 228 8.43 17.00 -13.44
N PRO A 229 8.72 17.63 -12.30
CA PRO A 229 9.89 18.50 -12.20
C PRO A 229 11.16 17.64 -12.15
N ASP A 230 11.87 17.58 -13.27
CA ASP A 230 13.27 17.17 -13.30
C ASP A 230 14.13 18.29 -12.71
N THR A 231 14.87 17.94 -11.67
CA THR A 231 15.95 18.73 -11.07
C THR A 231 17.08 18.91 -12.08
N HIS A 232 17.03 19.98 -12.87
CA HIS A 232 18.18 20.46 -13.61
C HIS A 232 18.81 21.69 -12.93
N PHE A 233 20.04 21.48 -12.48
CA PHE A 233 21.01 22.48 -12.04
C PHE A 233 21.18 23.54 -13.16
N HIS A 234 20.75 24.78 -12.90
CA HIS A 234 21.12 25.92 -13.74
C HIS A 234 22.44 26.51 -13.24
N GLY A 235 23.55 26.16 -13.90
CA GLY A 235 24.77 26.94 -13.85
C GLY A 235 24.60 28.20 -14.69
N SER A 236 24.54 29.36 -14.03
CA SER A 236 24.57 30.67 -14.70
C SER A 236 26.00 30.96 -15.16
N VAL A 237 26.20 31.18 -16.46
CA VAL A 237 27.45 31.71 -17.01
C VAL A 237 27.20 33.17 -17.36
N THR A 238 27.79 34.07 -16.58
CA THR A 238 27.92 35.49 -16.94
C THR A 238 29.19 35.66 -17.77
N ALA A 239 29.04 36.11 -19.01
CA ALA A 239 30.16 36.52 -19.86
C ALA A 239 30.29 38.05 -19.84
N THR A 240 31.43 38.54 -19.38
CA THR A 240 31.89 39.93 -19.62
C THR A 240 32.87 39.93 -20.79
N PRO A 241 32.83 40.94 -21.69
CA PRO A 241 33.68 40.96 -22.87
C PRO A 241 35.06 41.56 -22.51
N GLU A 242 36.12 40.79 -22.71
CA GLU A 242 37.47 41.34 -22.88
C GLU A 242 37.99 41.02 -24.28
N ALA A 243 38.68 42.01 -24.84
CA ALA A 243 39.21 42.02 -26.18
C ALA A 243 40.42 41.09 -26.31
N GLY A 244 40.45 40.29 -27.39
CA GLY A 244 41.64 39.54 -27.80
C GLY A 244 41.33 38.07 -28.05
N GLY A 245 41.32 37.67 -29.32
CA GLY A 245 40.95 36.33 -29.74
C GLY A 245 41.93 35.24 -29.28
N SER A 246 41.39 34.20 -28.66
CA SER A 246 41.83 32.80 -28.72
C SER A 246 40.89 31.98 -27.85
N TRP A 247 40.13 31.05 -28.45
CA TRP A 247 39.31 30.10 -27.70
C TRP A 247 40.16 28.87 -27.37
N GLN A 248 40.56 28.71 -26.11
CA GLN A 248 40.98 27.43 -25.55
C GLN A 248 39.91 26.95 -24.58
N ALA A 249 39.23 25.86 -24.92
CA ALA A 249 38.33 25.17 -24.01
C ALA A 249 39.16 24.31 -23.06
N ASN A 250 39.34 24.77 -21.82
CA ASN A 250 39.87 23.97 -20.73
C ASN A 250 38.76 23.11 -20.14
N PHE A 251 38.75 21.82 -20.46
CA PHE A 251 37.96 20.83 -19.73
C PHE A 251 38.66 20.51 -18.42
N ILE A 252 38.09 20.96 -17.30
CA ILE A 252 38.46 20.47 -15.98
C ILE A 252 37.78 19.10 -15.81
N ASN A 253 38.54 18.03 -16.09
CA ASN A 253 38.15 16.68 -15.69
C ASN A 253 38.29 16.58 -14.16
N TYR A 254 37.16 16.48 -13.46
CA TYR A 254 37.16 15.96 -12.09
C TYR A 254 37.34 14.45 -12.15
N SER A 255 38.55 13.98 -11.82
CA SER A 255 38.79 12.57 -11.51
C SER A 255 38.10 12.22 -10.18
N PRO A 256 37.40 11.08 -10.08
CA PRO A 256 36.99 10.55 -8.79
C PRO A 256 38.23 10.10 -8.02
N ILE A 257 38.31 10.53 -6.76
CA ILE A 257 39.28 10.10 -5.76
C ILE A 257 39.23 8.56 -5.71
N GLN A 258 40.34 7.93 -6.09
CA GLN A 258 40.59 6.52 -5.86
C GLN A 258 40.96 6.35 -4.39
N ASP A 259 40.07 5.72 -3.62
CA ASP A 259 40.41 5.24 -2.30
C ASP A 259 41.06 3.86 -2.44
N THR A 260 42.38 3.84 -2.45
CA THR A 260 43.19 2.63 -2.37
C THR A 260 43.32 2.20 -0.90
N SER A 261 42.57 1.17 -0.49
CA SER A 261 42.97 0.37 0.67
C SER A 261 42.64 -1.11 0.49
N MET A 262 43.72 -1.86 0.29
CA MET A 262 43.98 -3.23 0.74
C MET A 262 43.12 -4.40 0.21
N ASN A 263 43.71 -5.06 -0.78
CA ASN A 263 43.61 -6.50 -1.00
C ASN A 263 43.91 -7.30 0.28
N LEU A 264 42.99 -8.16 0.70
CA LEU A 264 43.34 -9.42 1.34
C LEU A 264 42.46 -10.56 0.79
N VAL A 265 43.00 -11.22 -0.21
CA VAL A 265 42.53 -12.50 -0.72
C VAL A 265 42.69 -13.55 0.39
N ARG A 266 41.58 -14.10 0.88
CA ARG A 266 41.59 -15.39 1.59
C ARG A 266 40.63 -16.35 0.87
N SER A 267 41.26 -17.23 0.12
CA SER A 267 40.71 -18.46 -0.44
C SER A 267 40.22 -19.39 0.68
N CYS A 268 38.93 -19.72 0.68
CA CYS A 268 38.39 -20.84 1.46
C CYS A 268 38.28 -22.08 0.56
N PRO A 269 38.83 -23.24 0.96
CA PRO A 269 38.73 -24.47 0.19
C PRO A 269 37.34 -25.10 0.32
N VAL A 270 36.78 -25.46 -0.84
CA VAL A 270 35.57 -26.27 -1.01
C VAL A 270 35.85 -27.69 -0.52
N THR A 271 35.11 -28.17 0.49
CA THR A 271 35.04 -29.58 0.84
C THR A 271 33.79 -30.22 0.24
N PRO A 272 33.88 -31.43 -0.35
CA PRO A 272 32.72 -32.10 -0.92
C PRO A 272 31.91 -32.81 0.17
N VAL A 273 30.65 -32.40 0.36
CA VAL A 273 29.69 -33.09 1.21
C VAL A 273 29.14 -34.32 0.48
N LYS A 274 29.52 -35.51 0.95
CA LYS A 274 28.89 -36.79 0.58
C LYS A 274 27.47 -36.85 1.15
N ALA A 275 26.47 -36.82 0.27
CA ALA A 275 25.10 -37.17 0.61
C ALA A 275 24.99 -38.67 0.93
N ARG A 276 24.65 -39.01 2.18
CA ARG A 276 24.19 -40.36 2.57
C ARG A 276 22.66 -40.36 2.62
N PHE A 277 22.04 -41.16 1.75
CA PHE A 277 20.65 -41.57 1.88
C PHE A 277 20.55 -42.73 2.89
N PRO A 278 19.61 -42.72 3.84
CA PRO A 278 19.11 -43.94 4.44
C PRO A 278 17.87 -44.45 3.69
N SER A 279 17.99 -45.69 3.26
CA SER A 279 16.98 -46.55 2.67
C SER A 279 15.78 -46.81 3.60
N LYS A 280 14.59 -46.86 2.99
CA LYS A 280 13.34 -47.36 3.57
C LYS A 280 13.47 -48.82 4.03
N SER A 281 12.79 -49.16 5.13
CA SER A 281 12.11 -50.46 5.25
C SER A 281 10.89 -50.38 6.18
N PRO A 282 9.89 -51.26 5.98
CA PRO A 282 8.53 -51.08 6.50
C PRO A 282 8.23 -52.02 7.68
N SER A 283 7.30 -51.64 8.57
CA SER A 283 6.65 -52.60 9.47
C SER A 283 5.15 -52.36 9.58
N LYS A 284 4.41 -53.46 9.45
CA LYS A 284 2.95 -53.58 9.37
C LYS A 284 2.30 -53.65 10.77
N THR A 285 0.96 -53.62 10.73
CA THR A 285 -0.03 -54.24 11.64
C THR A 285 -0.39 -53.59 12.99
N SER A 286 -1.48 -52.79 13.01
CA SER A 286 -2.85 -53.06 13.54
C SER A 286 -3.05 -53.70 14.94
N PRO A 287 -4.27 -53.72 15.54
CA PRO A 287 -5.20 -52.65 15.96
C PRO A 287 -5.67 -52.83 17.43
N ARG A 288 -6.38 -51.86 18.06
CA ARG A 288 -7.62 -52.09 18.87
C ARG A 288 -8.14 -50.90 19.70
N LYS A 289 -9.48 -50.80 19.64
CA LYS A 289 -10.48 -50.52 20.69
C LYS A 289 -10.80 -49.08 21.12
N ARG A 290 -12.02 -48.70 20.74
CA ARG A 290 -12.93 -47.75 21.40
C ARG A 290 -13.09 -48.06 22.90
N LYS A 291 -13.21 -47.00 23.71
CA LYS A 291 -14.17 -46.91 24.81
C LYS A 291 -14.74 -45.49 24.87
N VAL A 292 -16.06 -45.44 25.00
CA VAL A 292 -16.90 -44.27 25.31
C VAL A 292 -17.28 -44.39 26.79
N LEU A 293 -17.39 -43.25 27.46
CA LEU A 293 -18.38 -42.82 28.47
C LEU A 293 -17.76 -42.01 29.65
N ASP A 294 -18.42 -40.88 29.86
CA ASP A 294 -18.79 -40.19 31.11
C ASP A 294 -17.80 -39.34 31.92
N SER A 295 -18.05 -38.02 31.82
CA SER A 295 -17.97 -36.93 32.83
C SER A 295 -18.49 -37.35 34.23
N PRO A 296 -18.27 -36.63 35.37
CA PRO A 296 -18.29 -35.15 35.47
C PRO A 296 -17.46 -34.48 36.61
N LEU A 297 -17.59 -33.13 36.68
CA LEU A 297 -17.56 -32.22 37.84
C LEU A 297 -16.43 -31.17 37.93
N LYS A 298 -16.90 -29.91 37.79
CA LYS A 298 -16.73 -28.73 38.66
C LYS A 298 -15.32 -28.21 39.00
N GLY A 299 -15.12 -26.92 38.69
CA GLY A 299 -14.14 -26.06 39.33
C GLY A 299 -14.02 -24.69 38.64
N GLN A 300 -15.00 -23.81 38.80
CA GLN A 300 -14.88 -22.40 38.41
C GLN A 300 -14.08 -21.64 39.49
N ALA A 301 -12.98 -21.01 39.11
CA ALA A 301 -12.29 -20.00 39.91
C ALA A 301 -12.30 -18.67 39.14
N THR A 302 -13.01 -17.68 39.68
CA THR A 302 -13.06 -16.31 39.18
C THR A 302 -11.87 -15.53 39.72
N LYS A 303 -10.93 -15.14 38.85
CA LYS A 303 -9.89 -14.15 39.17
C LYS A 303 -10.48 -12.75 39.04
N LYS A 304 -10.50 -12.01 40.15
CA LYS A 304 -10.77 -10.57 40.22
C LYS A 304 -9.63 -9.82 39.50
N ILE A 305 -9.99 -8.91 38.58
CA ILE A 305 -9.09 -7.94 37.96
C ILE A 305 -9.27 -6.61 38.71
N ALA A 306 -8.17 -6.06 39.23
CA ALA A 306 -8.11 -4.74 39.86
C ALA A 306 -8.02 -3.62 38.80
N PRO A 307 -8.46 -2.38 39.11
CA PRO A 307 -8.59 -1.32 38.11
C PRO A 307 -7.28 -0.56 37.81
N LYS A 308 -7.09 -0.36 36.51
CA LYS A 308 -6.37 0.69 35.75
C LYS A 308 -5.51 1.70 36.54
N SER A 309 -4.20 1.66 36.27
CA SER A 309 -3.29 2.80 36.36
C SER A 309 -3.63 3.83 35.28
N MET A 310 -3.85 5.09 35.66
CA MET A 310 -3.90 6.22 34.73
C MET A 310 -2.49 6.47 34.18
N PHE A 311 -2.36 6.52 32.86
CA PHE A 311 -1.18 7.06 32.20
C PHE A 311 -1.21 8.59 32.39
N ARG A 312 -0.18 9.15 33.02
CA ARG A 312 0.11 10.58 32.91
C ARG A 312 0.79 10.84 31.57
N LEU A 313 0.39 11.93 30.91
CA LEU A 313 1.10 12.44 29.75
C LEU A 313 2.47 12.99 30.20
N SER A 314 3.45 13.01 29.30
CA SER A 314 4.69 13.73 29.56
C SER A 314 4.41 15.24 29.62
N ASP A 315 5.20 15.96 30.40
CA ASP A 315 5.05 17.42 30.58
C ASP A 315 5.05 18.19 29.25
N ASP A 316 5.73 17.67 28.23
CA ASP A 316 5.76 18.26 26.89
C ASP A 316 4.43 18.08 26.13
N ALA A 317 3.75 16.95 26.33
CA ALA A 317 2.44 16.71 25.73
C ALA A 317 1.35 17.55 26.41
N GLU A 318 1.47 17.82 27.72
CA GLU A 318 0.57 18.75 28.42
C GLU A 318 0.79 20.21 27.98
N ARG A 319 2.04 20.63 27.75
CA ARG A 319 2.36 21.96 27.21
C ARG A 319 1.86 22.16 25.79
N TYR A 320 1.96 21.15 24.93
CA TYR A 320 1.40 21.17 23.58
C TYR A 320 -0.12 21.30 23.58
N LEU A 321 -0.82 20.56 24.43
CA LEU A 321 -2.28 20.65 24.57
C LEU A 321 -2.72 22.01 25.11
N ALA A 322 -1.98 22.57 26.07
CA ALA A 322 -2.25 23.90 26.61
C ALA A 322 -2.06 25.02 25.57
N SER A 323 -1.06 24.93 24.69
CA SER A 323 -0.81 25.96 23.66
C SER A 323 -1.85 25.92 22.53
N VAL A 324 -2.33 24.74 22.15
CA VAL A 324 -3.38 24.57 21.14
C VAL A 324 -4.73 25.09 21.64
N LEU A 325 -5.05 24.88 22.93
CA LEU A 325 -6.29 25.39 23.52
C LEU A 325 -6.27 26.90 23.77
N ALA A 326 -5.09 27.53 23.82
CA ALA A 326 -4.93 28.96 24.01
C ALA A 326 -4.95 29.78 22.69
N GLY A 327 -5.09 29.14 21.52
CA GLY A 327 -5.27 29.83 20.24
C GLY A 327 -4.04 30.58 19.73
N GLY A 328 -2.82 30.12 20.06
CA GLY A 328 -1.58 30.73 19.55
C GLY A 328 -1.35 30.48 18.05
N PRO A 329 -0.76 31.43 17.30
CA PRO A 329 -0.47 31.28 15.88
C PRO A 329 0.66 30.26 15.64
N ILE A 330 0.50 29.42 14.62
CA ILE A 330 1.36 28.25 14.29
C ILE A 330 2.67 28.65 13.59
N ASP A 331 2.84 29.90 13.20
CA ASP A 331 3.95 30.32 12.34
C ASP A 331 5.14 30.82 13.16
N SER A 332 5.90 29.90 13.78
CA SER A 332 7.34 30.06 14.05
C SER A 332 7.91 28.94 14.92
N TRP A 333 8.08 27.73 14.40
CA TRP A 333 9.07 26.79 14.95
C TRP A 333 9.85 26.11 13.83
N ASN A 334 11.11 26.54 13.68
CA ASN A 334 12.11 25.89 12.83
C ASN A 334 12.35 24.46 13.34
N MET A 335 12.40 23.52 12.39
CA MET A 335 12.74 22.12 12.62
C MET A 335 14.10 22.02 13.33
N LEU A 336 14.10 21.46 14.53
CA LEU A 336 15.27 20.79 15.07
C LEU A 336 15.12 19.29 14.79
N ASP A 337 16.17 18.78 14.17
CA ASP A 337 16.41 17.42 13.69
C ASP A 337 16.36 16.40 14.84
N PRO A 338 15.53 15.34 14.80
CA PRO A 338 15.38 14.40 15.92
C PRO A 338 16.44 13.29 15.99
N CYS A 339 17.54 13.39 15.23
CA CYS A 339 18.53 12.30 15.11
C CYS A 339 19.68 12.33 16.14
N HIS A 340 19.68 13.20 17.14
CA HIS A 340 20.69 13.20 18.22
C HIS A 340 20.06 13.30 19.61
N ALA A 341 19.54 12.17 20.11
CA ALA A 341 19.21 12.01 21.54
C ALA A 341 19.21 10.53 21.93
N VAL A 342 20.34 9.85 21.72
CA VAL A 342 20.62 8.57 22.39
C VAL A 342 22.11 8.56 22.70
N ASP A 343 22.47 9.14 23.84
CA ASP A 343 23.64 8.78 24.64
C ASP A 343 23.47 9.40 26.03
N GLU A 344 23.96 8.71 27.05
CA GLU A 344 23.83 8.96 28.50
C GLU A 344 22.53 8.52 29.18
N LEU A 345 22.50 7.24 29.59
CA LEU A 345 21.84 6.85 30.84
C LEU A 345 22.92 6.29 31.77
N ASP A 346 23.28 7.13 32.73
CA ASP A 346 24.17 6.85 33.85
C ASP A 346 23.57 5.76 34.75
N LEU A 347 24.40 4.77 35.07
CA LEU A 347 24.15 3.79 36.11
C LEU A 347 24.41 4.43 37.47
N GLN A 348 23.35 4.81 38.19
CA GLN A 348 23.42 4.98 39.64
C GLN A 348 22.41 4.05 40.32
N GLY A 349 22.98 3.07 41.02
CA GLY A 349 22.26 2.18 41.90
C GLY A 349 21.76 2.92 43.14
N VAL A 350 20.59 2.52 43.62
CA VAL A 350 20.12 2.83 44.96
C VAL A 350 19.98 1.50 45.70
N VAL A 351 20.82 1.40 46.74
CA VAL A 351 20.73 0.47 47.85
C VAL A 351 19.75 1.07 48.83
N ASP A 352 18.74 0.33 49.26
CA ASP A 352 18.03 0.46 50.54
C ASP A 352 17.40 -0.93 50.81
N GLY A 353 17.47 -1.58 51.98
CA GLY A 353 17.72 -1.04 53.31
C GLY A 353 16.44 -1.06 54.16
N ASP A 354 15.81 -2.23 54.32
CA ASP A 354 15.20 -2.81 55.55
C ASP A 354 14.28 -4.01 55.22
#